data_AF-A0A3D0NDE2-F1
#
_entry.id   AF-A0A3D0NDE2-F1
#
_cell.length_a   1.000
_cell.length_b   1.000
_cell.length_c   1.000
_cell.angle_alpha   90.00
_cell.angle_beta   90.00
_cell.angle_gamma   90.00
#
_symmetry.space_group_name_H-M   'P 1'
#
loop_
_entity.id
_entity.type
_entity.pdbx_description
1 polymer ?
#
loop_
_entity_poly.entity_id
_entity_poly.type
_entity_poly.pdbx_seq_one_letter_code
_entity_poly.pdbx_strand_id
1 'polypeptide(L)'
;SLYPANASLAPMAGHKGYGFGLWCEILSGALPGGHMTWDVGSWMFDPTDTPSYHNAGFIVMDTKVIAEQDDYAQRMNKLIDEIHAVETAEGVAKVLLPGEREWANVSKSQETGIDLPADVRVKLTETLALVSEVPTWLA
;
A
#
# COMPACT_ATOMS: atom_id res chain seq x y z
N SER A 1 16.71 -7.26 -12.39
CA SER A 1 16.52 -7.76 -11.01
C SER A 1 16.64 -9.27 -11.01
N LEU A 2 17.27 -9.90 -10.01
CA LEU A 2 17.25 -11.37 -9.82
C LEU A 2 15.92 -11.85 -9.23
N TYR A 3 15.26 -10.98 -8.44
CA TYR A 3 13.88 -11.19 -8.00
C TYR A 3 12.92 -10.93 -9.17
N PRO A 4 11.86 -11.73 -9.35
CA PRO A 4 11.46 -12.87 -8.51
C PRO A 4 12.01 -14.25 -8.93
N ALA A 5 12.77 -14.38 -10.02
CA ALA A 5 13.16 -15.69 -10.58
C ALA A 5 14.20 -16.47 -9.75
N ASN A 6 15.24 -15.79 -9.25
CA ASN A 6 16.42 -16.42 -8.62
C ASN A 6 16.74 -15.83 -7.23
N ALA A 7 15.83 -15.03 -6.67
CA ALA A 7 16.02 -14.40 -5.37
C ALA A 7 14.67 -14.15 -4.69
N SER A 8 14.67 -14.10 -3.36
CA SER A 8 13.52 -13.74 -2.53
C SER A 8 13.73 -12.41 -1.82
N LEU A 9 12.64 -11.71 -1.52
CA LEU A 9 12.69 -10.55 -0.62
C LEU A 9 12.91 -11.02 0.81
N ALA A 10 13.77 -10.33 1.56
CA ALA A 10 13.92 -10.56 2.98
C ALA A 10 12.74 -9.94 3.75
N PRO A 11 12.23 -10.60 4.81
CA PRO A 11 11.19 -10.02 5.63
C PRO A 11 11.71 -8.80 6.40
N MET A 12 10.87 -7.78 6.54
CA MET A 12 11.17 -6.60 7.36
C MET A 12 11.55 -7.02 8.80
N ALA A 13 12.66 -6.53 9.33
CA ALA A 13 13.08 -6.85 10.70
C ALA A 13 13.15 -8.36 11.02
N GLY A 14 13.45 -9.21 10.03
CA GLY A 14 13.67 -10.64 10.22
C GLY A 14 12.42 -11.40 10.67
N HIS A 15 12.53 -12.17 11.76
CA HIS A 15 11.46 -13.06 12.23
C HIS A 15 10.16 -12.31 12.61
N LYS A 16 10.23 -11.03 12.97
CA LYS A 16 9.04 -10.20 13.25
C LYS A 16 8.25 -9.90 11.97
N GLY A 17 8.93 -9.49 10.89
CA GLY A 17 8.26 -9.28 9.60
C GLY A 17 7.78 -10.59 8.97
N TYR A 18 8.47 -11.70 9.21
CA TYR A 18 7.95 -13.01 8.85
C TYR A 18 6.62 -13.29 9.57
N GLY A 19 6.54 -13.03 10.87
CA GLY A 19 5.29 -13.14 11.63
C GLY A 19 4.17 -12.25 11.08
N PHE A 20 4.46 -11.02 10.69
CA PHE A 20 3.48 -10.14 10.03
C PHE A 20 3.06 -10.67 8.64
N GLY A 21 3.99 -11.21 7.85
CA GLY A 21 3.68 -11.85 6.57
C GLY A 21 2.74 -13.05 6.74
N LEU A 22 3.01 -13.91 7.73
CA LEU A 22 2.10 -15.01 8.08
C LEU A 22 0.73 -14.51 8.55
N TRP A 23 0.69 -13.43 9.31
CA TRP A 23 -0.60 -12.89 9.77
C TRP A 23 -1.45 -12.40 8.60
N CYS A 24 -0.85 -11.74 7.61
CA CYS A 24 -1.54 -11.38 6.36
C CYS A 24 -2.03 -12.62 5.60
N GLU A 25 -1.20 -13.66 5.48
CA GLU A 25 -1.57 -14.93 4.83
C GLU A 25 -2.79 -15.58 5.52
N ILE A 26 -2.78 -15.62 6.85
CA ILE A 26 -3.87 -16.20 7.63
C ILE A 26 -5.17 -15.42 7.43
N LEU A 27 -5.12 -14.10 7.54
CA LEU A 27 -6.32 -13.25 7.47
C LEU A 27 -6.89 -13.14 6.06
N SER A 28 -6.04 -13.18 5.03
CA SER A 28 -6.47 -13.02 3.64
C SER A 28 -6.74 -14.34 2.95
N GLY A 29 -5.96 -15.40 3.19
CA GLY A 29 -6.08 -16.69 2.52
C GLY A 29 -6.68 -17.77 3.43
N ALA A 30 -5.99 -18.14 4.50
CA ALA A 30 -6.33 -19.34 5.27
C ALA A 30 -7.71 -19.25 5.95
N LEU A 31 -8.02 -18.12 6.60
CA LEU A 31 -9.26 -17.91 7.33
C LEU A 31 -10.51 -17.90 6.42
N PRO A 32 -10.54 -17.15 5.30
CA PRO A 32 -11.67 -17.18 4.38
C PRO A 32 -11.71 -18.44 3.48
N GLY A 33 -10.68 -19.29 3.52
CA GLY A 33 -10.61 -20.51 2.69
C GLY A 33 -10.14 -20.27 1.26
N GLY A 34 -9.31 -19.25 1.04
CA GLY A 34 -8.69 -18.93 -0.25
C GLY A 34 -7.40 -19.71 -0.52
N HIS A 35 -6.79 -19.46 -1.69
CA HIS A 35 -5.50 -20.04 -2.07
C HIS A 35 -4.38 -19.52 -1.17
N MET A 36 -3.42 -20.37 -0.81
CA MET A 36 -2.36 -20.00 0.11
C MET A 36 -0.98 -20.14 -0.51
N THR A 37 -0.08 -19.22 -0.19
CA THR A 37 1.36 -19.31 -0.52
C THR A 37 1.60 -19.64 -2.00
N TRP A 38 2.09 -20.84 -2.31
CA TRP A 38 2.41 -21.35 -3.64
C TRP A 38 1.18 -21.67 -4.50
N ASP A 39 -0.01 -21.69 -3.91
CA ASP A 39 -1.27 -21.84 -4.63
C ASP A 39 -1.71 -20.52 -5.29
N VAL A 40 -1.10 -19.39 -4.91
CA VAL A 40 -1.33 -18.07 -5.52
C VAL A 40 -0.44 -17.93 -6.76
N GLY A 41 -1.07 -17.66 -7.90
CA GLY A 41 -0.40 -17.53 -9.19
C GLY A 41 0.51 -16.30 -9.31
N SER A 42 1.51 -16.41 -10.16
CA SER A 42 2.44 -15.33 -10.49
C SER A 42 1.91 -14.46 -11.61
N TRP A 43 1.55 -13.21 -11.30
CA TRP A 43 1.17 -12.21 -12.30
C TRP A 43 2.27 -11.88 -13.34
N MET A 44 3.52 -12.30 -13.08
CA MET A 44 4.66 -12.02 -13.97
C MET A 44 5.04 -13.20 -14.87
N PHE A 45 4.80 -14.44 -14.43
CA PHE A 45 5.26 -15.65 -15.13
C PHE A 45 4.12 -16.50 -15.67
N ASP A 46 2.94 -16.43 -15.05
CA ASP A 46 1.80 -17.22 -15.49
C ASP A 46 1.14 -16.59 -16.72
N PRO A 47 0.42 -17.38 -17.54
CA PRO A 47 -0.36 -16.85 -18.65
C PRO A 47 -1.33 -15.75 -18.20
N THR A 48 -1.44 -14.68 -18.99
CA THR A 48 -2.23 -13.50 -18.62
C THR A 48 -3.74 -13.75 -18.53
N ASP A 49 -4.21 -14.87 -19.07
CA ASP A 49 -5.60 -15.34 -19.01
C ASP A 49 -5.87 -16.24 -17.79
N THR A 50 -4.84 -16.55 -17.00
CA THR A 50 -4.97 -17.34 -15.78
C THR A 50 -5.20 -16.43 -14.56
N PRO A 51 -6.28 -16.64 -13.78
CA PRO A 51 -6.47 -15.90 -12.54
C PRO A 51 -5.29 -16.14 -11.58
N SER A 52 -4.83 -15.08 -10.90
CA SER A 52 -3.76 -15.21 -9.90
C SER A 52 -4.24 -15.83 -8.58
N TYR A 53 -5.56 -15.92 -8.38
CA TYR A 53 -6.17 -16.43 -7.15
C TYR A 53 -5.69 -15.74 -5.85
N HIS A 54 -5.18 -14.51 -5.94
CA HIS A 54 -4.79 -13.75 -4.76
C HIS A 54 -6.03 -13.45 -3.91
N ASN A 55 -5.84 -13.33 -2.60
CA ASN A 55 -6.91 -12.99 -1.68
C ASN A 55 -6.66 -11.64 -1.01
N ALA A 56 -7.70 -11.10 -0.38
CA ALA A 56 -7.63 -9.90 0.43
C ALA A 56 -8.48 -10.09 1.69
N GLY A 57 -7.98 -9.61 2.82
CA GLY A 57 -8.72 -9.56 4.09
C GLY A 57 -9.00 -8.11 4.48
N PHE A 58 -10.21 -7.84 4.97
CA PHE A 58 -10.60 -6.53 5.48
C PHE A 58 -11.11 -6.66 6.90
N ILE A 59 -10.61 -5.81 7.80
CA ILE A 59 -11.06 -5.73 9.18
C ILE A 59 -11.62 -4.34 9.41
N VAL A 60 -12.87 -4.27 9.85
CA VAL A 60 -13.55 -3.03 10.21
C VAL A 60 -13.91 -3.11 11.69
N MET A 61 -13.51 -2.09 12.44
CA MET A 61 -13.84 -1.96 13.86
C MET A 61 -14.70 -0.72 14.03
N ASP A 62 -15.91 -0.90 14.57
CA ASP A 62 -16.72 0.24 15.01
C ASP A 62 -16.15 0.76 16.33
N THR A 63 -15.54 1.95 16.31
CA THR A 63 -14.94 2.52 17.52
C THR A 63 -16.00 2.95 18.52
N LYS A 64 -17.25 3.21 18.10
CA LYS A 64 -18.33 3.70 18.97
C LYS A 64 -18.82 2.67 19.96
N VAL A 65 -18.60 1.38 19.70
CA VAL A 65 -18.91 0.31 20.67
C VAL A 65 -17.81 0.10 21.70
N ILE A 66 -16.63 0.71 21.48
CA ILE A 66 -15.44 0.52 22.31
C ILE A 66 -15.19 1.75 23.19
N ALA A 67 -15.41 2.95 22.64
CA ALA A 67 -15.13 4.21 23.31
C ALA A 67 -16.19 5.28 22.99
N GLU A 68 -16.34 6.21 23.93
CA GLU A 68 -17.08 7.45 23.69
C GLU A 68 -16.33 8.27 22.63
N GLN A 69 -17.07 8.90 21.71
CA GLN A 69 -16.53 9.48 20.49
C GLN A 69 -15.64 10.70 20.77
N ASP A 70 -16.07 11.59 21.65
CA ASP A 70 -15.32 12.80 21.97
C ASP A 70 -14.06 12.50 22.77
N ASP A 71 -14.13 11.58 23.75
CA ASP A 71 -12.94 11.08 24.48
C ASP A 71 -11.93 10.43 23.51
N TYR A 72 -12.40 9.57 22.61
CA TYR A 72 -11.53 8.92 21.63
C TYR A 72 -10.84 9.95 20.72
N ALA A 73 -11.60 10.92 20.19
CA ALA A 73 -11.05 11.97 19.35
C ALA A 73 -10.00 12.83 20.08
N GLN A 74 -10.28 13.21 21.34
CA GLN A 74 -9.34 13.98 22.16
C GLN A 74 -8.04 13.20 22.41
N ARG A 75 -8.14 11.90 22.66
CA ARG A 75 -6.97 11.03 22.88
C ARG A 75 -6.15 10.84 21.62
N MET A 76 -6.80 10.71 20.47
CA MET A 76 -6.10 10.65 19.18
C MET A 76 -5.37 11.96 18.87
N ASN A 77 -6.01 13.12 19.06
CA ASN A 77 -5.36 14.42 18.88
C ASN A 77 -4.16 14.57 19.81
N LYS A 78 -4.32 14.22 21.09
CA LYS A 78 -3.21 14.23 22.05
C LYS A 78 -2.04 13.36 21.59
N LEU A 79 -2.30 12.14 21.11
CA LEU A 79 -1.25 11.24 20.62
C LEU A 79 -0.53 11.83 19.38
N ILE A 80 -1.28 12.45 18.48
CA ILE A 80 -0.74 13.14 17.31
C ILE A 80 0.20 14.28 17.74
N ASP A 81 -0.28 15.14 18.65
CA ASP A 81 0.49 16.27 19.18
C ASP A 81 1.77 15.80 19.88
N GLU A 82 1.68 14.73 20.68
CA GLU A 82 2.85 14.14 21.36
C GLU A 82 3.90 13.63 20.35
N ILE A 83 3.48 12.95 19.27
CA ILE A 83 4.39 12.46 18.23
C ILE A 83 5.05 13.62 17.49
N HIS A 84 4.30 14.65 17.15
CA HIS A 84 4.84 15.83 16.46
C HIS A 84 5.77 16.67 17.33
N ALA A 85 5.61 16.62 18.65
CA ALA A 85 6.47 17.33 19.61
C ALA A 85 7.79 16.62 19.92
N VAL A 86 8.02 15.40 19.41
CA VAL A 86 9.26 14.63 19.66
C VAL A 86 10.47 15.35 19.08
N GLU A 87 11.55 15.43 19.86
CA GLU A 87 12.84 15.91 19.39
C GLU A 87 13.33 15.06 18.21
N THR A 88 13.61 15.72 17.09
CA THR A 88 14.02 15.07 15.85
C THR A 88 15.49 14.67 15.88
N ALA A 89 15.83 13.55 15.23
CA ALA A 89 17.23 13.23 14.95
C ALA A 89 17.89 14.29 14.06
N GLU A 90 19.22 14.37 14.07
CA GLU A 90 19.97 15.30 13.21
C GLU A 90 19.58 15.13 11.73
N GLY A 91 19.27 16.25 11.07
CA GLY A 91 18.86 16.28 9.67
C GLY A 91 17.40 15.88 9.40
N VAL A 92 16.63 15.52 10.43
CA VAL A 92 15.18 15.26 10.31
C VAL A 92 14.41 16.51 10.70
N ALA A 93 13.57 17.02 9.80
CA ALA A 93 12.82 18.27 10.05
C ALA A 93 11.60 18.07 10.96
N LYS A 94 10.94 16.91 10.88
CA LYS A 94 9.79 16.54 11.71
C LYS A 94 9.58 15.04 11.74
N VAL A 95 9.04 14.53 12.84
CA VAL A 95 8.47 13.18 12.91
C VAL A 95 7.11 13.20 12.21
N LEU A 96 6.81 12.14 11.46
CA LEU A 96 5.56 12.01 10.70
C LEU A 96 4.72 10.85 11.23
N LEU A 97 3.40 11.03 11.22
CA LEU A 97 2.46 9.92 11.33
C LEU A 97 2.37 9.17 9.99
N PRO A 98 2.09 7.85 10.02
CA PRO A 98 1.75 7.10 8.83
C PRO A 98 0.58 7.78 8.07
N GLY A 99 0.78 8.05 6.78
CA GLY A 99 -0.19 8.70 5.91
C GLY A 99 0.05 10.20 5.68
N GLU A 100 0.76 10.91 6.57
CA GLU A 100 0.97 12.37 6.40
C GLU A 100 1.79 12.70 5.15
N ARG A 101 2.79 11.89 4.85
CA ARG A 101 3.61 12.06 3.64
C ARG A 101 2.76 11.82 2.40
N GLU A 102 1.90 10.81 2.44
CA GLU A 102 1.00 10.46 1.33
C GLU A 102 -0.06 11.56 1.12
N TRP A 103 -0.63 12.13 2.19
CA TRP A 103 -1.53 13.29 2.09
C TRP A 103 -0.86 14.53 1.51
N ALA A 104 0.39 14.82 1.90
CA ALA A 104 1.15 15.92 1.31
C ALA A 104 1.38 15.71 -0.20
N ASN A 105 1.68 14.48 -0.61
CA ASN A 105 1.82 14.13 -2.02
C ASN A 105 0.50 14.26 -2.80
N VAL A 106 -0.64 13.92 -2.18
CA VAL A 106 -1.98 14.13 -2.78
C VAL A 106 -2.23 15.63 -2.99
N SER A 107 -2.06 16.47 -1.97
CA SER A 107 -2.26 17.93 -2.11
C SER A 107 -1.37 18.50 -3.21
N LYS A 108 -0.09 18.12 -3.24
CA LYS A 108 0.83 18.53 -4.30
C LYS A 108 0.33 18.07 -5.68
N SER A 109 -0.11 16.81 -5.80
CA SER A 109 -0.59 16.28 -7.08
C SER A 109 -1.89 16.94 -7.56
N GLN A 110 -2.74 17.41 -6.65
CA GLN A 110 -3.93 18.18 -6.99
C GLN A 110 -3.59 19.57 -7.55
N GLU A 111 -2.51 20.18 -7.07
CA GLU A 111 -2.05 21.49 -7.52
C GLU A 111 -1.21 21.41 -8.80
N THR A 112 -0.28 20.45 -8.89
CA THR A 112 0.74 20.39 -9.95
C THR A 112 0.56 19.23 -10.93
N GLY A 113 -0.45 18.37 -10.73
CA GLY A 113 -0.60 17.12 -11.47
C GLY A 113 0.31 16.00 -10.95
N ILE A 114 0.11 14.79 -11.49
CA ILE A 114 0.90 13.60 -11.18
C ILE A 114 2.08 13.53 -12.15
N ASP A 115 3.30 13.54 -11.63
CA ASP A 115 4.49 13.33 -12.44
C ASP A 115 4.64 11.84 -12.79
N LEU A 116 4.57 11.53 -14.07
CA LEU A 116 4.73 10.17 -14.58
C LEU A 116 6.17 9.98 -15.09
N PRO A 117 6.86 8.90 -14.73
CA PRO A 117 8.14 8.55 -15.36
C PRO A 117 8.01 8.43 -16.88
N ALA A 118 9.11 8.70 -17.60
CA ALA A 118 9.10 8.73 -19.07
C ALA A 118 8.72 7.38 -19.70
N ASP A 119 9.19 6.29 -19.12
CA ASP A 119 8.86 4.91 -19.53
C ASP A 119 7.38 4.59 -19.29
N VAL A 120 6.79 5.07 -18.18
CA VAL A 120 5.35 4.94 -17.92
C VAL A 120 4.54 5.68 -18.98
N ARG A 121 4.92 6.92 -19.34
CA ARG A 121 4.24 7.67 -20.43
C ARG A 121 4.27 6.90 -21.75
N VAL A 122 5.43 6.37 -22.13
CA VAL A 122 5.57 5.56 -23.35
C VAL A 122 4.63 4.35 -23.32
N LYS A 123 4.58 3.61 -22.20
CA LYS A 123 3.70 2.45 -22.05
C LYS A 123 2.21 2.81 -22.12
N LEU A 124 1.83 3.93 -21.54
CA LEU A 124 0.47 4.46 -21.67
C LEU A 124 0.13 4.79 -23.13
N THR A 125 1.03 5.46 -23.85
CA THR A 125 0.85 5.75 -25.28
C THR A 125 0.75 4.48 -26.13
N GLU A 126 1.58 3.47 -25.89
CA GLU A 126 1.49 2.17 -26.59
C GLU A 126 0.14 1.50 -26.34
N THR A 127 -0.36 1.57 -25.10
CA THR A 127 -1.65 0.97 -24.70
C THR A 127 -2.84 1.69 -25.35
N LEU A 128 -2.70 2.95 -25.79
CA LEU A 128 -3.76 3.67 -26.51
C LEU A 128 -4.19 2.96 -27.80
N ALA A 129 -3.28 2.20 -28.44
CA ALA A 129 -3.63 1.42 -29.62
C ALA A 129 -4.62 0.26 -29.33
N LEU A 130 -4.80 -0.09 -28.04
CA LEU A 130 -5.64 -1.20 -27.59
C LEU A 130 -7.03 -0.74 -27.11
N VAL A 131 -7.29 0.57 -27.04
CA VAL A 131 -8.54 1.13 -26.52
C VAL A 131 -9.21 2.06 -27.52
N SER A 132 -10.54 2.15 -27.47
CA SER A 132 -11.32 2.97 -28.40
C SER A 132 -11.46 4.43 -27.94
N GLU A 133 -11.30 4.69 -26.64
CA GLU A 133 -11.38 6.03 -26.07
C GLU A 133 -9.98 6.51 -25.66
N VAL A 134 -9.56 7.64 -26.22
CA VAL A 134 -8.26 8.25 -25.90
C VAL A 134 -8.49 9.32 -24.82
N PRO A 135 -7.85 9.21 -23.64
CA PRO A 135 -7.98 10.22 -22.61
C PRO A 135 -7.34 11.54 -23.05
N THR A 136 -8.07 12.64 -22.84
CA THR A 136 -7.63 13.99 -23.22
C THR A 136 -6.41 14.50 -22.45
N TRP A 137 -6.06 13.85 -21.32
CA TRP A 137 -4.95 14.23 -20.45
C TRP A 137 -3.62 13.53 -20.80
N LEU A 138 -3.63 12.55 -21.71
CA LEU A 138 -2.46 11.74 -22.07
C LEU A 138 -1.77 12.21 -23.37
N ALA A 139 -2.30 13.24 -24.03
CA ALA A 139 -1.78 13.82 -25.27
C ALA A 139 -0.56 14.73 -25.05
#